data_AF-A0A2S1H5T8-F1
#
_entry.id   AF-A0A2S1H5T8-F1
#
_cell.length_a   1.000
_cell.length_b   1.000
_cell.length_c   1.000
_cell.angle_alpha   90.00
_cell.angle_beta   90.00
_cell.angle_gamma   90.00
#
_symmetry.space_group_name_H-M   'P 1'
#
loop_
_entity.id
_entity.type
_entity.pdbx_description
1 polymer ?
#
loop_
_entity_poly.entity_id
_entity_poly.type
_entity_poly.pdbx_seq_one_letter_code
_entity_poly.pdbx_strand_id
1 'polypeptide(L)'
;MKNTLIRVIIIFLLGVGLYFNYYDQDEYGLGQFITKFIFFAISVGLAFMMPLLGIGQLKLKIEDTLYDKQVDKNLDAYNVTLLSNAIAIPFGSFLLADMGDGKLYVYDERGNVVNQVATQQLAKDISMNLPLTEEQKKTTYYDGYESQRVEYDAFEKVHDNQFKFTYRYVTAEVPENFKPDPDMPSDATDILFHYLIDYVPAIDSNGDFVFDVSNYQQAPDYLSSYKAPRIESIVAPARAKLIQNL
;
A
#
# COMPACT_ATOMS: atom_id res chain seq x y z
N MET A 1 -18.22 -14.14 -7.89
CA MET A 1 -19.11 -15.21 -8.41
C MET A 1 -18.45 -16.12 -9.45
N LYS A 2 -17.80 -15.61 -10.52
CA LYS A 2 -17.17 -16.46 -11.55
C LYS A 2 -16.10 -17.44 -11.01
N ASN A 3 -15.21 -17.02 -10.11
CA ASN A 3 -14.18 -17.90 -9.54
C ASN A 3 -14.73 -19.00 -8.62
N THR A 4 -15.86 -18.76 -7.95
CA THR A 4 -16.50 -19.75 -7.06
C THR A 4 -17.10 -20.90 -7.88
N LEU A 5 -17.76 -20.57 -8.99
CA LEU A 5 -18.34 -21.56 -9.91
C LEU A 5 -17.24 -22.46 -10.52
N ILE A 6 -16.11 -21.88 -10.92
CA ILE A 6 -14.97 -22.62 -11.47
C ILE A 6 -14.39 -23.59 -10.43
N ARG A 7 -14.23 -23.17 -9.16
CA ARG A 7 -13.74 -24.05 -8.09
C ARG A 7 -14.69 -25.22 -7.79
N VAL A 8 -16.00 -24.98 -7.81
CA VAL A 8 -17.01 -26.05 -7.63
C VAL A 8 -16.98 -27.02 -8.81
N ILE A 9 -16.84 -26.53 -10.04
CA ILE A 9 -16.73 -27.37 -11.24
C ILE A 9 -15.47 -28.23 -11.17
N ILE A 10 -14.31 -27.69 -10.75
CA ILE A 10 -13.06 -28.45 -10.64
C ILE A 10 -13.17 -29.54 -9.57
N ILE A 11 -13.76 -29.25 -8.40
CA ILE A 11 -13.98 -30.24 -7.33
C ILE A 11 -14.94 -31.35 -7.80
N PHE A 12 -15.99 -30.97 -8.53
CA PHE A 12 -16.93 -31.93 -9.11
C PHE A 12 -16.25 -32.83 -10.15
N LEU A 13 -15.45 -32.26 -11.05
CA LEU A 13 -14.71 -33.01 -12.07
C LEU A 13 -13.64 -33.94 -11.46
N LEU A 14 -12.95 -33.52 -10.40
CA LEU A 14 -12.03 -34.37 -9.64
C LEU A 14 -12.76 -35.51 -8.93
N GLY A 15 -13.92 -35.24 -8.33
CA GLY A 15 -14.76 -36.26 -7.70
C GLY A 15 -15.27 -37.29 -8.70
N VAL A 16 -15.69 -36.84 -9.89
CA VAL A 16 -16.14 -37.71 -10.99
C VAL A 16 -14.96 -38.47 -11.62
N GLY A 17 -13.79 -37.86 -11.76
CA GLY A 17 -12.58 -38.52 -12.27
C GLY A 17 -12.08 -39.63 -11.34
N LEU A 18 -12.10 -39.40 -10.02
CA LEU A 18 -11.81 -40.43 -9.01
C LEU A 18 -12.88 -41.53 -8.98
N TYR A 19 -14.14 -41.20 -9.27
CA TYR A 19 -15.24 -42.16 -9.36
C TYR A 19 -15.05 -43.14 -10.52
N PHE A 20 -14.68 -42.66 -11.71
CA PHE A 20 -14.50 -43.51 -12.90
C PHE A 20 -13.21 -44.34 -12.85
N ASN A 21 -12.10 -43.79 -12.35
CA ASN A 21 -10.82 -44.49 -12.28
C ASN A 21 -10.83 -45.69 -11.30
N TYR A 22 -11.81 -45.74 -10.40
CA TYR A 22 -11.98 -46.83 -9.43
C TYR A 22 -13.01 -47.89 -9.83
N TYR A 23 -13.82 -47.63 -10.87
CA TYR A 23 -14.83 -48.58 -11.35
C TYR A 23 -14.22 -49.72 -12.16
N ASP A 24 -13.01 -49.56 -12.69
CA ASP A 24 -12.25 -50.59 -13.41
C ASP A 24 -11.55 -51.62 -12.49
N GLN A 25 -11.64 -51.47 -11.16
CA GLN A 25 -11.19 -52.47 -10.20
C GLN A 25 -12.39 -53.13 -9.50
N ASP A 26 -12.98 -54.10 -10.19
CA ASP A 26 -14.03 -54.98 -9.70
C ASP A 26 -13.57 -55.75 -8.44
N GLU A 27 -13.91 -55.27 -7.24
CA GLU A 27 -14.02 -56.12 -6.03
C GLU A 27 -14.67 -55.46 -4.80
N TYR A 28 -15.42 -54.35 -4.96
CA TYR A 28 -15.98 -53.62 -3.81
C TYR A 28 -17.51 -53.76 -3.72
N GLY A 29 -17.98 -54.50 -2.71
CA GLY A 29 -19.41 -54.74 -2.46
C GLY A 29 -20.22 -53.46 -2.12
N LEU A 30 -21.54 -53.55 -2.32
CA LEU A 30 -22.54 -52.47 -2.19
C LEU A 30 -22.42 -51.61 -0.90
N GLY A 31 -21.97 -52.20 0.21
CA GLY A 31 -21.76 -51.48 1.48
C GLY A 31 -20.63 -50.44 1.42
N GLN A 32 -19.56 -50.70 0.67
CA GLN A 32 -18.48 -49.72 0.49
C GLN A 32 -18.89 -48.60 -0.46
N PHE A 33 -19.74 -48.89 -1.45
CA PHE A 33 -20.34 -47.91 -2.35
C PHE A 33 -21.20 -46.90 -1.58
N ILE A 34 -22.10 -47.39 -0.72
CA ILE A 34 -22.98 -46.55 0.10
C ILE A 34 -22.15 -45.67 1.05
N THR A 35 -21.14 -46.24 1.72
CA THR A 35 -20.29 -45.51 2.66
C THR A 35 -19.53 -44.37 1.97
N LYS A 36 -18.96 -44.62 0.78
CA LYS A 36 -18.22 -43.61 0.02
C LYS A 36 -19.13 -42.52 -0.57
N PHE A 37 -20.33 -42.89 -1.01
CA PHE A 37 -21.33 -41.91 -1.46
C PHE A 37 -21.80 -41.00 -0.31
N ILE A 38 -21.97 -41.54 0.89
CA ILE A 38 -22.28 -40.76 2.09
C ILE A 38 -21.15 -39.77 2.39
N PHE A 39 -19.88 -40.19 2.35
CA PHE A 39 -18.74 -39.28 2.55
C PHE A 39 -18.66 -38.19 1.47
N PHE A 40 -18.93 -38.52 0.21
CA PHE A 40 -19.00 -37.52 -0.87
C PHE A 40 -20.14 -36.52 -0.64
N ALA A 41 -21.34 -36.99 -0.30
CA ALA A 41 -22.49 -36.13 -0.02
C ALA A 41 -22.25 -35.23 1.20
N ILE A 42 -21.60 -35.73 2.25
CA ILE A 42 -21.19 -34.93 3.41
C ILE A 42 -20.15 -33.88 2.99
N SER A 43 -19.18 -34.24 2.16
CA SER A 43 -18.12 -33.31 1.69
C SER A 43 -18.69 -32.18 0.85
N VAL A 44 -19.60 -32.50 -0.08
CA VAL A 44 -20.32 -31.51 -0.91
C VAL A 44 -21.25 -30.66 -0.03
N GLY A 45 -21.96 -31.28 0.91
CA GLY A 45 -22.82 -30.58 1.86
C GLY A 45 -22.04 -29.58 2.73
N LEU A 46 -20.89 -29.99 3.27
CA LEU A 46 -19.99 -29.09 4.01
C LEU A 46 -19.49 -27.95 3.12
N ALA A 47 -19.03 -28.24 1.89
CA ALA A 47 -18.57 -27.21 0.96
C ALA A 47 -19.68 -26.21 0.57
N PHE A 48 -20.94 -26.65 0.47
CA PHE A 48 -22.09 -25.80 0.18
C PHE A 48 -22.53 -24.97 1.39
N MET A 49 -22.30 -25.48 2.61
CA MET A 49 -22.60 -24.81 3.87
C MET A 49 -21.52 -23.81 4.28
N MET A 50 -20.25 -23.98 3.88
CA MET A 50 -19.16 -23.05 4.23
C MET A 50 -19.44 -21.56 3.91
N PRO A 51 -20.05 -21.20 2.76
CA PRO A 51 -20.46 -19.82 2.48
C PRO A 51 -21.63 -19.34 3.35
N LEU A 52 -22.59 -20.22 3.65
CA LEU A 52 -23.77 -19.92 4.49
C LEU A 52 -23.42 -19.75 5.97
N LEU A 53 -22.39 -20.47 6.44
CA LEU A 53 -21.82 -20.36 7.78
C LEU A 53 -20.94 -19.10 7.95
N GLY A 54 -20.82 -18.26 6.92
CA GLY A 54 -20.11 -16.99 7.00
C GLY A 54 -18.62 -17.13 7.27
N ILE A 55 -17.99 -18.27 6.97
CA ILE A 55 -16.57 -18.53 7.26
C ILE A 55 -15.66 -17.51 6.53
N GLY A 56 -16.10 -17.02 5.36
CA GLY A 56 -15.44 -15.90 4.68
C GLY A 56 -15.51 -14.58 5.46
N GLN A 57 -16.60 -14.32 6.17
CA GLN A 57 -16.72 -13.18 7.10
C GLN A 57 -15.97 -13.42 8.42
N LEU A 58 -15.79 -14.67 8.82
CA LEU A 58 -14.99 -15.03 9.99
C LEU A 58 -13.51 -14.74 9.76
N LYS A 59 -12.98 -15.02 8.55
CA LYS A 59 -11.59 -14.62 8.17
C LYS A 59 -11.43 -13.10 8.28
N LEU A 60 -12.33 -12.34 7.66
CA LEU A 60 -12.32 -10.87 7.70
C LEU A 60 -12.44 -10.33 9.14
N LYS A 61 -13.34 -10.88 9.96
CA LYS A 61 -13.47 -10.46 11.37
C LYS A 61 -12.26 -10.82 12.22
N ILE A 62 -11.60 -11.95 11.96
CA ILE A 62 -10.37 -12.34 12.67
C ILE A 62 -9.23 -11.43 12.25
N GLU A 63 -9.11 -11.10 10.96
CA GLU A 63 -8.15 -10.14 10.42
C GLU A 63 -8.36 -8.75 11.04
N ASP A 64 -9.59 -8.23 11.03
CA ASP A 64 -9.95 -6.95 11.65
C ASP A 64 -9.64 -6.94 13.17
N THR A 65 -9.98 -8.03 13.89
CA THR A 65 -9.77 -8.09 15.35
C THR A 65 -8.29 -8.21 15.73
N LEU A 66 -7.49 -8.92 14.93
CA LEU A 66 -6.05 -9.03 15.14
C LEU A 66 -5.34 -7.73 14.78
N TYR A 67 -5.77 -7.07 13.70
CA TYR A 67 -5.33 -5.75 13.30
C TYR A 67 -5.56 -4.73 14.42
N ASP A 68 -6.80 -4.61 14.89
CA ASP A 68 -7.17 -3.67 15.96
C ASP A 68 -6.33 -3.92 17.21
N LYS A 69 -6.15 -5.18 17.62
CA LYS A 69 -5.29 -5.53 18.77
C LYS A 69 -3.83 -5.17 18.59
N GLN A 70 -3.27 -5.26 17.39
CA GLN A 70 -1.85 -4.98 17.17
C GLN A 70 -1.59 -3.48 17.04
N VAL A 71 -2.53 -2.74 16.45
CA VAL A 71 -2.54 -1.28 16.44
C VAL A 71 -2.72 -0.74 17.87
N ASP A 72 -3.71 -1.23 18.60
CA ASP A 72 -3.95 -0.87 20.01
C ASP A 72 -2.72 -1.19 20.87
N LYS A 73 -2.12 -2.38 20.74
CA LYS A 73 -0.92 -2.74 21.50
C LYS A 73 0.28 -1.80 21.21
N ASN A 74 0.43 -1.36 19.96
CA ASN A 74 1.50 -0.43 19.60
C ASN A 74 1.19 1.01 20.06
N LEU A 75 -0.08 1.40 20.17
CA LEU A 75 -0.52 2.72 20.65
C LEU A 75 -0.54 2.82 22.17
N ASP A 76 -0.95 1.75 22.86
CA ASP A 76 -0.93 1.60 24.31
C ASP A 76 0.48 1.81 24.88
N ALA A 77 1.52 1.42 24.11
CA ALA A 77 2.91 1.65 24.48
C ALA A 77 3.27 3.14 24.63
N TYR A 78 2.57 4.03 23.92
CA TYR A 78 2.78 5.48 23.97
C TYR A 78 1.76 6.21 24.85
N ASN A 79 0.82 5.51 25.50
CA ASN A 79 -0.24 6.13 26.31
C ASN A 79 -1.05 7.22 25.59
N VAL A 80 -1.22 7.13 24.26
CA VAL A 80 -1.96 8.13 23.46
C VAL A 80 -3.36 7.63 23.10
N THR A 81 -4.39 8.44 23.38
CA THR A 81 -5.73 8.23 22.82
C THR A 81 -5.88 9.01 21.52
N LEU A 82 -5.96 8.31 20.40
CA LEU A 82 -6.12 8.90 19.08
C LEU A 82 -7.59 8.97 18.64
N LEU A 83 -7.91 9.87 17.71
CA LEU A 83 -9.19 9.86 17.00
C LEU A 83 -9.27 8.62 16.11
N SER A 84 -10.47 8.08 15.87
CA SER A 84 -10.66 6.84 15.10
C SER A 84 -10.09 6.87 13.68
N ASN A 85 -9.97 8.06 13.10
CA ASN A 85 -9.43 8.30 11.76
C ASN A 85 -7.95 8.77 11.77
N ALA A 86 -7.33 8.94 12.93
CA ALA A 86 -5.94 9.38 13.00
C ALA A 86 -5.00 8.29 12.45
N ILE A 87 -3.95 8.69 11.75
CA ILE A 87 -2.91 7.77 11.29
C ILE A 87 -1.70 7.98 12.19
N ALA A 88 -1.24 6.93 12.87
CA ALA A 88 -0.10 7.02 13.74
C ALA A 88 0.91 5.92 13.47
N ILE A 89 2.18 6.31 13.46
CA ILE A 89 3.31 5.48 13.06
C ILE A 89 4.40 5.61 14.13
N PRO A 90 4.86 4.47 14.70
CA PRO A 90 5.97 4.50 15.64
C PRO A 90 7.30 4.76 14.90
N PHE A 91 8.10 5.66 15.45
CA PHE A 91 9.45 6.02 15.04
C PHE A 91 10.38 5.90 16.25
N GLY A 92 10.92 4.71 16.49
CA GLY A 92 11.76 4.45 17.65
C GLY A 92 11.00 4.63 18.96
N SER A 93 11.41 5.59 19.79
CA SER A 93 10.76 5.97 21.06
C SER A 93 9.68 7.04 20.90
N PHE A 94 9.33 7.42 19.66
CA PHE A 94 8.31 8.42 19.38
C PHE A 94 7.16 7.86 18.55
N LEU A 95 6.00 8.47 18.68
CA LEU A 95 4.86 8.21 17.83
C LEU A 95 4.57 9.46 16.98
N LEU A 96 4.69 9.33 15.66
CA LEU A 96 4.27 10.37 14.72
C LEU A 96 2.79 10.15 14.40
N ALA A 97 1.94 11.16 14.59
CA ALA A 97 0.51 11.06 14.33
C ALA A 97 -0.02 12.22 13.47
N ASP A 98 -0.86 11.88 12.51
CA ASP A 98 -1.71 12.78 11.74
C ASP A 98 -3.16 12.64 12.20
N MET A 99 -3.71 13.72 12.74
CA MET A 99 -5.07 13.77 13.27
C MET A 99 -6.09 14.25 12.23
N GLY A 100 -5.66 14.54 10.99
CA GLY A 100 -6.51 15.09 9.93
C GLY A 100 -6.77 16.60 10.04
N ASP A 101 -6.08 17.30 10.94
CA ASP A 101 -6.17 18.75 11.14
C ASP A 101 -5.10 19.54 10.36
N GLY A 102 -4.33 18.85 9.51
CA GLY A 102 -3.24 19.44 8.72
C GLY A 102 -1.93 19.59 9.49
N LYS A 103 -1.80 18.99 10.68
CA LYS A 103 -0.56 18.94 11.46
C LYS A 103 -0.12 17.51 11.71
N LEU A 104 1.19 17.38 11.93
CA LEU A 104 1.80 16.18 12.47
C LEU A 104 2.24 16.44 13.89
N TYR A 105 1.94 15.49 14.76
CA TYR A 105 2.27 15.51 16.17
C TYR A 105 3.29 14.41 16.46
N VAL A 106 4.30 14.73 17.23
CA VAL A 106 5.29 13.77 17.74
C VAL A 106 5.02 13.59 19.23
N TYR A 107 4.65 12.38 19.62
CA TYR A 107 4.42 12.00 21.01
C TYR A 107 5.60 11.22 21.56
N ASP A 108 5.96 11.47 22.82
CA ASP A 108 6.87 10.59 23.58
C ASP A 108 6.17 9.31 24.06
N GLU A 109 6.92 8.37 24.65
CA GLU A 109 6.39 7.12 25.23
C GLU A 109 5.40 7.33 26.39
N ARG A 110 5.34 8.54 26.95
CA ARG A 110 4.41 8.91 28.02
C ARG A 110 3.12 9.54 27.49
N GLY A 111 3.03 9.75 26.18
CA GLY A 111 1.88 10.33 25.49
C GLY A 111 1.86 11.85 25.49
N ASN A 112 2.97 12.51 25.79
CA ASN A 112 3.09 13.97 25.71
C ASN A 112 3.50 14.37 24.30
N VAL A 113 2.87 15.43 23.78
CA VAL A 113 3.33 16.08 22.54
C VAL A 113 4.67 16.76 22.82
N VAL A 114 5.74 16.25 22.23
CA VAL A 114 7.08 16.85 22.30
C VAL A 114 7.37 17.75 21.10
N ASN A 115 6.69 17.51 19.97
CA ASN A 115 6.79 18.34 18.79
C ASN A 115 5.47 18.37 18.01
N GLN A 116 5.23 19.45 17.27
CA GLN A 116 4.14 19.56 16.32
C GLN A 116 4.54 20.46 15.15
N VAL A 117 4.13 20.09 13.94
CA VAL A 117 4.42 20.88 12.73
C VAL A 117 3.26 20.82 11.75
N ALA A 118 2.97 21.93 11.08
CA ALA A 118 2.03 21.91 9.96
C ALA A 118 2.62 21.09 8.82
N THR A 119 1.84 20.20 8.20
CA THR A 119 2.33 19.34 7.10
C THR A 119 2.90 20.14 5.94
N GLN A 120 2.30 21.29 5.62
CA GLN A 120 2.83 22.19 4.59
C GLN A 120 4.15 22.85 4.99
N GLN A 121 4.31 23.22 6.26
CA GLN A 121 5.57 23.78 6.75
C GLN A 121 6.67 22.71 6.71
N LEU A 122 6.38 21.48 7.16
CA LEU A 122 7.33 20.39 7.06
C LEU A 122 7.70 20.09 5.60
N ALA A 123 6.73 20.08 4.68
CA ALA A 123 7.00 19.92 3.25
C ALA A 123 7.94 21.02 2.70
N LYS A 124 7.74 22.26 3.15
CA LYS A 124 8.62 23.38 2.82
C LYS A 124 10.04 23.16 3.34
N ASP A 125 10.19 22.76 4.59
CA ASP A 125 11.49 22.54 5.23
C ASP A 125 12.26 21.37 4.58
N ILE A 126 11.56 20.29 4.25
CA ILE A 126 12.11 19.15 3.46
C ILE A 126 12.59 19.64 2.09
N SER A 127 11.79 20.49 1.42
CA SER A 127 12.11 20.97 0.06
C SER A 127 13.41 21.79 0.00
N MET A 128 13.75 22.50 1.08
CA MET A 128 15.00 23.26 1.18
C MET A 128 16.22 22.33 1.19
N ASN A 129 16.07 21.14 1.75
CA ASN A 129 17.12 20.13 1.94
C ASN A 129 17.12 19.03 0.87
N LEU A 130 16.27 19.14 -0.17
CA LEU A 130 16.28 18.19 -1.29
C LEU A 130 17.69 18.09 -1.90
N PRO A 131 18.15 16.88 -2.25
CA PRO A 131 19.46 16.64 -2.89
C PRO A 131 19.44 17.04 -4.36
N LEU A 132 19.02 18.27 -4.64
CA LEU A 132 18.86 18.88 -5.96
C LEU A 132 19.60 20.22 -5.99
N THR A 133 20.07 20.59 -7.18
CA THR A 133 20.61 21.93 -7.42
C THR A 133 19.51 22.99 -7.34
N GLU A 134 19.90 24.25 -7.11
CA GLU A 134 18.95 25.37 -7.06
C GLU A 134 18.18 25.57 -8.38
N GLU A 135 18.77 25.21 -9.52
CA GLU A 135 18.06 25.26 -10.81
C GLU A 135 17.00 24.18 -10.91
N GLN A 136 17.32 22.95 -10.47
CA GLN A 136 16.36 21.84 -10.44
C GLN A 136 15.20 22.12 -9.48
N LYS A 137 15.47 22.77 -8.35
CA LYS A 137 14.43 23.20 -7.39
C LYS A 137 13.40 24.14 -8.02
N LYS A 138 13.75 24.94 -9.04
CA LYS A 138 12.80 25.83 -9.73
C LYS A 138 11.71 25.11 -10.51
N THR A 139 11.96 23.88 -10.92
CA THR A 139 10.98 23.04 -11.65
C THR A 139 10.55 21.84 -10.82
N THR A 140 10.69 21.92 -9.50
CA THR A 140 10.31 20.86 -8.56
C THR A 140 8.94 21.14 -7.95
N TYR A 141 8.11 20.12 -7.92
CA TYR A 141 6.77 20.14 -7.35
C TYR A 141 6.69 19.25 -6.12
N TYR A 142 5.93 19.66 -5.12
CA TYR A 142 5.47 18.81 -4.03
C TYR A 142 4.14 18.17 -4.43
N ASP A 143 4.12 16.85 -4.49
CA ASP A 143 2.98 16.05 -4.93
C ASP A 143 2.04 15.65 -3.78
N GLY A 144 2.43 15.95 -2.54
CA GLY A 144 1.71 15.58 -1.33
C GLY A 144 2.50 14.59 -0.47
N TYR A 145 1.90 14.18 0.64
CA TYR A 145 2.39 13.08 1.44
C TYR A 145 1.41 11.91 1.38
N GLU A 146 1.95 10.74 1.64
CA GLU A 146 1.22 9.49 1.80
C GLU A 146 1.55 8.93 3.18
N SER A 147 0.52 8.40 3.83
CA SER A 147 0.63 7.71 5.10
C SER A 147 -0.11 6.38 4.98
N GLN A 148 0.64 5.29 4.97
CA GLN A 148 0.10 3.94 4.90
C GLN A 148 0.17 3.30 6.29
N ARG A 149 -0.98 2.81 6.77
CA ARG A 149 -1.05 1.99 7.98
C ARG A 149 -0.49 0.60 7.68
N VAL A 150 0.09 -0.07 8.68
CA VAL A 150 0.52 -1.48 8.60
C VAL A 150 -0.64 -2.32 8.07
N GLU A 151 -0.40 -3.17 7.09
CA GLU A 151 -1.40 -4.12 6.59
C GLU A 151 -0.96 -5.55 6.88
N TYR A 152 -1.91 -6.40 7.28
CA TYR A 152 -1.70 -7.82 7.58
C TYR A 152 -2.65 -8.69 6.74
N ASP A 153 -2.14 -9.79 6.17
CA ASP A 153 -2.96 -10.87 5.59
C ASP A 153 -2.80 -12.14 6.43
N ALA A 154 -3.91 -12.64 6.94
CA ALA A 154 -4.07 -13.83 7.78
C ALA A 154 -3.21 -13.84 9.07
N PHE A 155 -1.88 -13.76 8.97
CA PHE A 155 -0.91 -13.68 10.07
C PHE A 155 0.43 -13.04 9.65
N GLU A 156 0.55 -12.59 8.39
CA GLU A 156 1.79 -12.05 7.83
C GLU A 156 1.67 -10.55 7.64
N LYS A 157 2.72 -9.83 8.04
CA LYS A 157 2.84 -8.40 7.78
C LYS A 157 3.09 -8.21 6.29
N VAL A 158 2.17 -7.55 5.61
CA VAL A 158 2.24 -7.32 4.16
C VAL A 158 2.93 -5.98 3.86
N HIS A 159 2.66 -4.96 4.68
CA HIS A 159 3.26 -3.63 4.52
C HIS A 159 3.72 -3.06 5.85
N ASP A 160 4.86 -2.36 5.84
CA ASP A 160 5.30 -1.53 6.95
C ASP A 160 4.46 -0.25 7.04
N ASN A 161 4.39 0.33 8.23
CA ASN A 161 3.92 1.70 8.36
C ASN A 161 4.86 2.61 7.58
N GLN A 162 4.32 3.42 6.67
CA GLN A 162 5.13 4.36 5.90
C GLN A 162 4.50 5.74 5.95
N PHE A 163 5.31 6.73 6.33
CA PHE A 163 5.01 8.14 6.14
C PHE A 163 6.01 8.66 5.12
N LYS A 164 5.55 9.21 4.00
CA LYS A 164 6.45 9.73 2.96
C LYS A 164 5.93 11.00 2.31
N PHE A 165 6.83 11.92 2.02
CA PHE A 165 6.57 13.14 1.24
C PHE A 165 7.14 12.96 -0.15
N THR A 166 6.33 13.15 -1.19
CA THR A 166 6.77 12.95 -2.58
C THR A 166 7.00 14.29 -3.26
N TYR A 167 8.17 14.41 -3.89
CA TYR A 167 8.56 15.54 -4.73
C TYR A 167 8.83 15.05 -6.14
N ARG A 168 8.55 15.90 -7.13
CA ARG A 168 8.80 15.63 -8.54
C ARG A 168 9.60 16.74 -9.17
N TYR A 169 10.84 16.45 -9.54
CA TYR A 169 11.66 17.32 -10.38
C TYR A 169 11.31 17.08 -11.85
N VAL A 170 11.02 18.16 -12.58
CA VAL A 170 10.64 18.11 -13.99
C VAL A 170 11.69 18.78 -14.87
N THR A 171 12.11 18.12 -15.95
CA THR A 171 13.10 18.65 -16.91
C THR A 171 12.79 18.28 -18.35
N ALA A 172 13.26 19.09 -19.29
CA ALA A 172 13.29 18.78 -20.72
C ALA A 172 14.65 18.19 -21.16
N GLU A 173 15.62 18.11 -20.25
CA GLU A 173 16.92 17.51 -20.52
C GLU A 173 16.77 16.00 -20.70
N VAL A 174 17.19 15.50 -21.87
CA VAL A 174 17.01 14.10 -22.26
C VAL A 174 17.98 13.20 -21.46
N PRO A 175 17.48 12.21 -20.70
CA PRO A 175 18.33 11.25 -19.98
C PRO A 175 19.21 10.45 -20.94
N GLU A 176 20.45 10.14 -20.55
CA GLU A 176 21.38 9.36 -21.38
C GLU A 176 20.83 7.98 -21.78
N ASN A 177 20.03 7.37 -20.90
CA ASN A 177 19.39 6.07 -21.09
C ASN A 177 17.97 6.17 -21.68
N PHE A 178 17.59 7.32 -22.25
CA PHE A 178 16.23 7.55 -22.72
C PHE A 178 15.79 6.51 -23.76
N LYS A 179 14.69 5.83 -23.43
CA LYS A 179 13.92 5.03 -24.36
C LYS A 179 12.47 5.55 -24.33
N PRO A 180 11.87 5.86 -25.49
CA PRO A 180 10.47 6.21 -25.55
C PRO A 180 9.62 5.11 -24.92
N ASP A 181 8.60 5.51 -24.15
CA ASP A 181 7.64 4.54 -23.63
C ASP A 181 7.00 3.77 -24.79
N PRO A 182 6.70 2.47 -24.64
CA PRO A 182 6.14 1.65 -25.72
C PRO A 182 4.86 2.25 -26.34
N ASP A 183 4.09 2.99 -25.53
CA ASP A 183 2.83 3.62 -25.89
C ASP A 183 2.97 5.09 -26.33
N MET A 184 4.20 5.62 -26.37
CA MET A 184 4.47 7.00 -26.81
C MET A 184 4.32 7.11 -28.34
N PRO A 185 3.43 7.98 -28.85
CA PRO A 185 3.29 8.22 -30.28
C PRO A 185 4.58 8.76 -30.91
N SER A 186 4.85 8.41 -32.16
CA SER A 186 6.06 8.85 -32.86
C SER A 186 6.10 10.35 -33.18
N ASP A 187 4.94 11.02 -33.10
CA ASP A 187 4.78 12.46 -33.26
C ASP A 187 4.62 13.20 -31.92
N ALA A 188 4.99 12.56 -30.80
CA ALA A 188 5.02 13.19 -29.49
C ALA A 188 5.97 14.40 -29.47
N THR A 189 5.51 15.47 -28.83
CA THR A 189 6.20 16.75 -28.65
C THR A 189 6.14 17.16 -27.18
N ASP A 190 6.88 18.20 -26.78
CA ASP A 190 6.95 18.68 -25.39
C ASP A 190 7.23 17.55 -24.38
N ILE A 191 8.16 16.65 -24.71
CA ILE A 191 8.53 15.55 -23.84
C ILE A 191 9.24 16.12 -22.60
N LEU A 192 8.69 15.84 -21.42
CA LEU A 192 9.27 16.19 -20.14
C LEU A 192 9.52 14.93 -19.32
N PHE A 193 10.60 14.95 -18.56
CA PHE A 193 11.07 13.87 -17.70
C PHE A 193 10.82 14.23 -16.25
N HIS A 194 10.28 13.27 -15.50
CA HIS A 194 9.78 13.44 -14.15
C HIS A 194 10.53 12.51 -13.22
N TYR A 195 11.35 13.06 -12.34
CA TYR A 195 12.10 12.32 -11.34
C TYR A 195 11.39 12.42 -9.99
N LEU A 196 10.91 11.29 -9.48
CA LEU A 196 10.27 11.23 -8.17
C LEU A 196 11.32 11.06 -7.08
N ILE A 197 11.17 11.85 -6.01
CA ILE A 197 12.00 11.80 -4.82
C ILE A 197 11.06 11.71 -3.63
N ASP A 198 11.09 10.57 -2.95
CA ASP A 198 10.35 10.35 -1.71
C ASP A 198 11.25 10.72 -0.52
N TYR A 199 10.72 11.47 0.44
CA TYR A 199 11.36 11.72 1.73
C TYR A 199 10.60 10.98 2.81
N VAL A 200 11.29 10.11 3.54
CA VAL A 200 10.76 9.41 4.72
C VAL A 200 11.23 10.16 5.97
N PRO A 201 10.33 10.71 6.80
CA PRO A 201 10.72 11.44 8.00
C PRO A 201 11.60 10.61 8.93
N ALA A 202 12.62 11.23 9.51
CA ALA A 202 13.31 10.73 10.69
C ALA A 202 13.15 11.71 11.84
N ILE A 203 13.15 11.18 13.06
CA ILE A 203 12.97 11.93 14.29
C ILE A 203 14.19 11.65 15.17
N ASP A 204 14.83 12.69 15.69
CA ASP A 204 15.98 12.57 16.60
C ASP A 204 15.56 12.22 18.03
N SER A 205 16.52 12.14 18.96
CA SER A 205 16.25 11.84 20.36
C SER A 205 15.44 12.91 21.11
N ASN A 206 15.26 14.10 20.54
CA ASN A 206 14.49 15.19 21.13
C ASN A 206 13.06 15.25 20.59
N GLY A 207 12.73 14.45 19.58
CA GLY A 207 11.45 14.53 18.89
C GLY A 207 11.46 15.52 17.72
N ASP A 208 12.63 15.96 17.26
CA ASP A 208 12.78 16.90 16.15
C ASP A 208 12.97 16.17 14.81
N PHE A 209 12.41 16.72 13.74
CA PHE A 209 12.57 16.19 12.40
C PHE A 209 14.01 16.37 11.91
N VAL A 210 14.59 15.29 11.39
CA VAL A 210 15.96 15.26 10.86
C VAL A 210 15.93 15.26 9.34
N PHE A 211 16.68 16.17 8.75
CA PHE A 211 16.83 16.30 7.30
C PHE A 211 18.21 15.79 6.87
N ASP A 212 18.33 14.47 6.70
CA ASP A 212 19.54 13.83 6.19
C ASP A 212 19.32 13.34 4.75
N VAL A 213 20.36 13.36 3.92
CA VAL A 213 20.29 12.88 2.52
C VAL A 213 19.84 11.42 2.44
N SER A 214 20.19 10.59 3.43
CA SER A 214 19.77 9.19 3.52
C SER A 214 18.26 9.00 3.68
N ASN A 215 17.52 10.03 4.09
CA ASN A 215 16.06 10.02 4.17
C ASN A 215 15.38 10.24 2.80
N TYR A 216 16.14 10.62 1.77
CA TYR A 216 15.63 10.82 0.42
C TYR A 216 15.87 9.57 -0.41
N GLN A 217 14.80 9.07 -1.02
CA GLN A 217 14.81 7.93 -1.91
C GLN A 217 14.34 8.41 -3.28
N GLN A 218 15.28 8.53 -4.21
CA GLN A 218 14.95 8.80 -5.59
C GLN A 218 14.49 7.51 -6.26
N ALA A 219 13.37 7.58 -7.00
CA ALA A 219 12.94 6.47 -7.84
C ALA A 219 14.04 6.15 -8.87
N PRO A 220 14.30 4.86 -9.16
CA PRO A 220 15.39 4.47 -10.06
C PRO A 220 15.17 4.95 -11.50
N ASP A 221 13.89 5.13 -11.88
CA ASP A 221 13.49 5.53 -13.22
C ASP A 221 12.75 6.88 -13.20
N TYR A 222 12.69 7.51 -14.37
CA TYR A 222 11.88 8.70 -14.62
C TYR A 222 10.54 8.29 -15.26
N LEU A 223 9.52 9.11 -15.06
CA LEU A 223 8.28 9.06 -15.84
C LEU A 223 8.37 10.09 -16.97
N SER A 224 7.69 9.84 -18.09
CA SER A 224 7.63 10.80 -19.20
C SER A 224 6.22 11.37 -19.36
N SER A 225 6.13 12.68 -19.58
CA SER A 225 4.91 13.34 -20.06
C SER A 225 5.16 13.90 -21.44
N TYR A 226 4.15 13.92 -22.29
CA TYR A 226 4.26 14.42 -23.64
C TYR A 226 2.91 14.88 -24.17
N LYS A 227 2.94 15.68 -25.24
CA LYS A 227 1.78 16.07 -26.03
C LYS A 227 1.81 15.40 -27.39
N ALA A 228 0.70 14.82 -27.78
CA ALA A 228 0.47 14.30 -29.13
C ALA A 228 -0.94 14.70 -29.59
N PRO A 229 -1.26 14.59 -30.89
CA PRO A 229 -2.60 14.91 -31.37
C PRO A 229 -3.67 14.11 -30.61
N ARG A 230 -4.50 14.81 -29.83
CA ARG A 230 -5.59 14.28 -28.99
C ARG A 230 -5.15 13.47 -27.76
N ILE A 231 -3.87 13.48 -27.39
CA ILE A 231 -3.35 12.81 -26.19
C ILE A 231 -2.45 13.78 -25.43
N GLU A 232 -2.75 13.97 -24.14
CA GLU A 232 -1.84 14.59 -23.19
C GLU A 232 -1.58 13.57 -22.08
N SER A 233 -0.35 13.07 -22.01
CA SER A 233 0.05 12.18 -20.92
C SER A 233 0.42 13.05 -19.73
N ILE A 234 -0.53 13.32 -18.83
CA ILE A 234 -0.29 14.12 -17.62
C ILE A 234 0.10 13.17 -16.49
N VAL A 235 1.32 13.32 -15.98
CA VAL A 235 1.85 12.53 -14.87
C VAL A 235 1.59 13.22 -13.51
N ALA A 236 1.18 14.50 -13.52
CA ALA A 236 1.03 15.30 -12.31
C ALA A 236 -0.30 15.06 -11.57
N PRO A 237 -0.29 14.81 -10.24
CA PRO A 237 -1.50 14.76 -9.46
C PRO A 237 -2.11 16.16 -9.33
N ALA A 238 -3.45 16.24 -9.27
CA ALA A 238 -4.17 17.52 -9.21
C ALA A 238 -3.80 18.40 -8.00
N ARG A 239 -3.24 17.80 -6.94
CA ARG A 239 -2.81 18.49 -5.72
C ARG A 239 -1.36 19.01 -5.78
N ALA A 240 -0.63 18.75 -6.86
CA ALA A 240 0.78 19.13 -6.98
C ALA A 240 0.94 20.65 -6.90
N LYS A 241 1.93 21.10 -6.12
CA LYS A 241 2.28 22.52 -5.98
C LYS A 241 3.75 22.72 -6.25
N LEU A 242 4.10 23.78 -6.98
CA LEU A 242 5.51 24.17 -7.13
C LEU A 242 6.10 24.46 -5.74
N ILE A 243 7.30 23.95 -5.43
CA ILE A 243 7.86 24.07 -4.07
C ILE A 243 8.08 25.53 -3.63
N GLN A 244 8.25 26.45 -4.58
CA GLN A 244 8.36 27.89 -4.32
C GLN A 244 7.06 28.53 -3.84
N ASN A 245 5.92 27.84 -4.04
CA ASN A 245 4.58 28.28 -3.66
C ASN A 245 4.05 27.53 -2.42
N LEU A 246 4.92 26.82 -1.68
CA LEU A 246 4.60 26.19 -0.40
C LEU A 246 4.65 27.17 0.78
#